data_AF-A0A2G4G0Z8-F1
#
_entry.id   AF-A0A2G4G0Z8-F1
#
_cell.length_a   1.000
_cell.length_b   1.000
_cell.length_c   1.000
_cell.angle_alpha   90.00
_cell.angle_beta   90.00
_cell.angle_gamma   90.00
#
_symmetry.space_group_name_H-M   'P 1'
#
loop_
_entity.id
_entity.type
_entity.pdbx_description
1 polymer ?
#
loop_
_entity_poly.entity_id
_entity_poly.type
_entity_poly.pdbx_seq_one_letter_code
_entity_poly.pdbx_strand_id
1 'polypeptide(L)'
;MQEIALAGLYRRGFFGKAAFYGGTCLRIFHQLARFSEDLDFSLLEPDPHFSLQPYLMGLEEEFGALGISVEAKVKQKTTKSAIVSAFLKPSTTIAQLAIRGGPILKIKLEVDTDPPLGFNTEEKLLLQPYSFYVKCFCLPDLFAGKMHAVLFRQWQKRVKGRDWFDLEWYGRQGIPLHLSH
;
A
#
# COMPACT_ATOMS: atom_id res chain seq x y z
N MET A 1 3.51 8.09 8.71
CA MET A 1 3.51 8.74 7.37
C MET A 1 2.71 7.94 6.36
N GLN A 2 2.85 6.61 6.33
CA GLN A 2 1.95 5.75 5.54
C GLN A 2 0.50 5.85 6.03
N GLU A 3 0.29 5.99 7.33
CA GLU A 3 -1.01 6.19 7.97
C GLU A 3 -1.66 7.52 7.55
N ILE A 4 -0.86 8.59 7.43
CA ILE A 4 -1.29 9.90 6.90
C ILE A 4 -1.65 9.78 5.42
N ALA A 5 -0.88 9.02 4.64
CA ALA A 5 -1.21 8.75 3.25
C ALA A 5 -2.54 7.99 3.11
N LEU A 6 -2.77 6.96 3.94
CA LEU A 6 -4.06 6.26 3.98
C LEU A 6 -5.21 7.21 4.34
N ALA A 7 -4.99 8.15 5.26
CA ALA A 7 -5.99 9.17 5.60
C ALA A 7 -6.30 10.11 4.43
N GLY A 8 -5.29 10.52 3.67
CA GLY A 8 -5.49 11.36 2.47
C GLY A 8 -6.28 10.65 1.38
N LEU A 9 -6.01 9.36 1.17
CA LEU A 9 -6.79 8.52 0.27
C LEU A 9 -8.24 8.37 0.77
N TYR A 10 -8.44 8.16 2.07
CA TYR A 10 -9.75 8.04 2.68
C TYR A 10 -10.63 9.28 2.45
N ARG A 11 -10.08 10.49 2.64
CA ARG A 11 -10.81 11.75 2.43
C ARG A 11 -11.35 11.94 1.02
N ARG A 12 -10.72 11.30 0.04
CA ARG A 12 -11.12 11.35 -1.36
C ARG A 12 -11.95 10.13 -1.78
N GLY A 13 -12.43 9.32 -0.82
CA GLY A 13 -13.32 8.19 -1.08
C GLY A 13 -12.65 6.99 -1.73
N PHE A 14 -11.32 6.89 -1.68
CA PHE A 14 -10.55 5.86 -2.38
C PHE A 14 -10.93 4.43 -2.01
N PHE A 15 -11.23 4.17 -0.73
CA PHE A 15 -11.59 2.83 -0.24
C PHE A 15 -12.99 2.36 -0.65
N GLY A 16 -13.78 3.21 -1.31
CA GLY A 16 -14.98 2.78 -2.04
C GLY A 16 -14.67 2.15 -3.41
N LYS A 17 -13.43 2.27 -3.91
CA LYS A 17 -13.00 1.79 -5.23
C LYS A 17 -11.87 0.77 -5.16
N ALA A 18 -11.06 0.82 -4.12
CA ALA A 18 -9.88 -0.04 -3.97
C ALA A 18 -9.76 -0.61 -2.56
N ALA A 19 -9.14 -1.79 -2.46
CA ALA A 19 -8.77 -2.42 -1.21
C ALA A 19 -7.25 -2.47 -1.05
N PHE A 20 -6.80 -2.27 0.18
CA PHE A 20 -5.39 -2.26 0.58
C PHE A 20 -4.88 -3.68 0.82
N TYR A 21 -3.69 -3.98 0.30
CA TYR A 21 -3.08 -5.30 0.45
C TYR A 21 -1.55 -5.22 0.60
N GLY A 22 -0.91 -6.38 0.64
CA GLY A 22 0.55 -6.48 0.66
C GLY A 22 1.18 -6.30 2.05
N GLY A 23 2.51 -6.09 2.05
CA GLY A 23 3.31 -6.13 3.27
C GLY A 23 3.05 -4.98 4.24
N THR A 24 2.68 -3.81 3.74
CA THR A 24 2.37 -2.66 4.59
C THR A 24 1.00 -2.78 5.24
N CYS A 25 0.04 -3.42 4.56
CA CYS A 25 -1.24 -3.81 5.16
C CYS A 25 -1.03 -4.74 6.36
N LEU A 26 -0.19 -5.78 6.20
CA LEU A 26 0.20 -6.67 7.30
C LEU A 26 0.89 -5.93 8.45
N ARG A 27 1.80 -4.99 8.13
CA ARG A 27 2.50 -4.19 9.14
C ARG A 27 1.54 -3.34 9.97
N ILE A 28 0.64 -2.61 9.30
CA ILE A 28 -0.25 -1.64 9.95
C ILE A 28 -1.39 -2.34 10.70
N PHE A 29 -2.06 -3.32 10.08
CA PHE A 29 -3.29 -3.90 10.61
C PHE A 29 -3.13 -5.25 11.30
N HIS A 30 -2.00 -5.94 11.07
CA HIS A 30 -1.72 -7.27 11.64
C HIS A 30 -0.41 -7.34 12.41
N GLN A 31 0.23 -6.18 12.70
CA GLN A 31 1.42 -6.07 13.55
C GLN A 31 2.61 -6.92 13.06
N LEU A 32 2.74 -7.09 11.74
CA LEU A 32 3.91 -7.75 11.16
C LEU A 32 5.20 -7.00 11.55
N ALA A 33 6.11 -7.70 12.24
CA ALA A 33 7.30 -7.13 12.87
C ALA A 33 8.47 -6.87 11.88
N ARG A 34 8.18 -6.33 10.69
CA ARG A 34 9.19 -5.83 9.76
C ARG A 34 8.72 -4.57 9.05
N PHE A 35 9.69 -3.77 8.61
CA PHE A 35 9.39 -2.58 7.83
C PHE A 35 8.89 -2.94 6.42
N SER A 36 8.03 -2.09 5.88
CA SER A 36 7.45 -2.19 4.54
C SER A 36 7.13 -0.78 4.07
N GLU A 37 7.61 -0.39 2.88
CA GLU A 37 7.57 1.00 2.38
C GLU A 37 6.43 1.26 1.40
N ASP A 38 6.12 0.27 0.56
CA ASP A 38 5.16 0.40 -0.54
C ASP A 38 3.71 0.27 -0.04
N LEU A 39 2.80 1.08 -0.58
CA LEU A 39 1.36 0.95 -0.38
C LEU A 39 0.75 0.31 -1.64
N ASP A 40 0.33 -0.94 -1.52
CA ASP A 40 -0.24 -1.72 -2.62
C ASP A 40 -1.76 -1.79 -2.50
N PHE A 41 -2.47 -1.45 -3.59
CA PHE A 41 -3.93 -1.46 -3.65
C PHE A 41 -4.43 -2.22 -4.87
N SER A 42 -5.57 -2.87 -4.73
CA SER A 42 -6.27 -3.53 -5.82
C SER A 42 -7.61 -2.82 -5.99
N LEU A 43 -8.03 -2.52 -7.22
CA LEU A 43 -9.41 -2.12 -7.44
C LEU A 43 -10.38 -3.24 -7.02
N LEU A 44 -11.60 -2.86 -6.67
CA LEU A 44 -12.66 -3.82 -6.37
C LEU A 44 -13.26 -4.43 -7.63
N GLU A 45 -13.24 -3.67 -8.73
CA GLU A 45 -13.67 -4.07 -10.06
C GLU A 45 -12.65 -3.54 -11.09
N PRO A 46 -12.39 -4.26 -12.18
CA PRO A 46 -11.54 -3.77 -13.25
C PRO A 46 -12.03 -2.43 -13.82
N ASP A 47 -11.14 -1.46 -13.93
CA ASP A 47 -11.43 -0.15 -14.52
C ASP A 47 -10.24 0.35 -15.35
N PRO A 48 -10.29 0.22 -16.69
CA PRO A 48 -9.21 0.66 -17.57
C PRO A 48 -9.08 2.19 -17.65
N HIS A 49 -10.06 2.93 -17.14
CA HIS A 49 -10.08 4.40 -17.11
C HIS A 49 -9.75 4.96 -15.73
N PHE A 50 -9.40 4.10 -14.77
CA PHE A 50 -9.04 4.51 -13.42
C PHE A 50 -7.87 5.50 -13.42
N SER A 51 -8.04 6.60 -12.69
CA SER A 51 -7.00 7.60 -12.47
C SER A 51 -6.73 7.76 -10.98
N LEU A 52 -5.46 7.64 -10.60
CA LEU A 52 -5.01 7.87 -9.23
C LEU A 52 -4.92 9.37 -8.89
N GLN A 53 -4.85 10.24 -9.89
CA GLN A 53 -4.60 11.68 -9.74
C GLN A 53 -5.56 12.38 -8.76
N PRO A 54 -6.89 12.13 -8.78
CA PRO A 54 -7.83 12.80 -7.87
C PRO A 54 -7.54 12.51 -6.39
N TYR A 55 -7.03 11.32 -6.09
CA TYR A 55 -6.72 10.90 -4.73
C TYR A 55 -5.39 11.47 -4.23
N LEU A 56 -4.47 11.80 -5.14
CA LEU A 56 -3.19 12.42 -4.79
C LEU A 56 -3.36 13.81 -4.17
N MET A 57 -4.37 14.57 -4.60
CA MET A 57 -4.68 15.86 -3.96
C MET A 57 -5.02 15.70 -2.48
N GLY A 58 -5.73 14.62 -2.11
CA GLY A 58 -6.02 14.32 -0.70
C GLY A 58 -4.77 14.00 0.11
N LEU A 59 -3.73 13.45 -0.52
CA LEU A 59 -2.44 13.25 0.13
C LEU A 59 -1.77 14.60 0.42
N GLU A 60 -1.69 15.48 -0.57
CA GLU A 60 -1.07 16.80 -0.42
C GLU A 60 -1.78 17.63 0.66
N GLU A 61 -3.11 17.59 0.70
CA GLU A 61 -3.91 18.26 1.73
C GLU A 61 -3.67 17.69 3.13
N GLU A 62 -3.69 16.36 3.31
CA GLU A 62 -3.51 15.77 4.64
C GLU A 62 -2.09 15.95 5.18
N PHE A 63 -1.08 15.85 4.32
CA PHE A 63 0.29 16.14 4.72
C PHE A 63 0.47 17.65 4.99
N GLY A 64 -0.12 18.51 4.15
CA GLY A 64 -0.09 19.97 4.33
C GLY A 64 -0.76 20.44 5.63
N ALA A 65 -1.87 19.80 6.03
CA ALA A 65 -2.55 20.05 7.29
C ALA A 65 -1.65 19.76 8.53
N LEU A 66 -0.63 18.91 8.37
CA LEU A 66 0.37 18.59 9.39
C LEU A 66 1.66 19.43 9.25
N GLY A 67 1.67 20.43 8.37
CA GLY A 67 2.84 21.27 8.10
C GLY A 67 3.90 20.58 7.24
N ILE A 68 3.57 19.46 6.59
CA ILE A 68 4.50 18.69 5.75
C ILE A 68 4.16 18.95 4.29
N SER A 69 5.04 19.65 3.58
CA SER A 69 4.90 19.84 2.14
C SER A 69 5.39 18.60 1.40
N VAL A 70 4.50 17.99 0.61
CA VAL A 70 4.79 16.84 -0.25
C VAL A 70 4.39 17.15 -1.67
N GLU A 71 5.13 16.60 -2.63
CA GLU A 71 4.81 16.60 -4.04
C GLU A 71 4.41 15.18 -4.45
N ALA A 72 3.19 15.02 -4.94
CA ALA A 72 2.69 13.76 -5.47
C ALA A 72 2.87 13.71 -6.99
N LYS A 73 3.65 12.73 -7.49
CA LYS A 73 3.85 12.54 -8.93
C LYS A 73 3.35 11.17 -9.38
N VAL A 74 2.43 11.16 -10.35
CA VAL A 74 2.10 9.93 -11.10
C VAL A 74 3.25 9.63 -12.05
N LYS A 75 3.74 8.40 -12.02
CA LYS A 75 4.69 7.93 -13.03
C LYS A 75 3.92 7.15 -14.08
N GLN A 76 3.77 7.71 -15.28
CA GLN A 76 3.30 6.92 -16.42
C GLN A 76 4.32 5.82 -16.72
N LYS A 77 3.85 4.58 -16.77
CA LYS A 77 4.69 3.45 -17.21
C LYS A 77 4.77 3.49 -18.73
N THR A 78 5.99 3.32 -19.25
CA THR A 78 6.28 3.20 -20.68
C THR A 78 5.83 1.85 -21.27
N THR A 79 5.52 0.88 -20.41
CA THR A 79 4.95 -0.43 -20.76
C THR A 79 3.50 -0.52 -20.31
N LYS A 80 2.62 -1.09 -21.15
CA LYS A 80 1.24 -1.41 -20.74
C LYS A 80 1.29 -2.37 -19.56
N SER A 81 0.81 -1.92 -18.40
CA SER A 81 0.60 -2.76 -17.23
C SER A 81 -0.66 -2.29 -16.52
N ALA A 82 -1.44 -3.21 -15.96
CA ALA A 82 -2.61 -2.89 -15.14
C ALA A 82 -2.26 -2.16 -13.82
N ILE A 83 -0.98 -1.92 -13.52
CA ILE A 83 -0.58 -1.26 -12.28
C ILE A 83 -0.28 0.23 -12.52
N VAL A 84 -1.07 1.11 -11.92
CA VAL A 84 -0.84 2.56 -11.84
C VAL A 84 0.04 2.88 -10.63
N SER A 85 1.07 3.72 -10.79
CA SER A 85 1.99 4.06 -9.70
C SER A 85 2.12 5.56 -9.46
N ALA A 86 2.14 5.96 -8.19
CA ALA A 86 2.47 7.32 -7.77
C ALA A 86 3.55 7.33 -6.68
N PHE A 87 4.26 8.44 -6.58
CA PHE A 87 5.26 8.66 -5.53
C PHE A 87 4.98 9.96 -4.80
N LEU A 88 5.02 9.89 -3.48
CA LEU A 88 5.09 11.06 -2.63
C LEU A 88 6.56 11.35 -2.32
N LYS A 89 6.99 12.60 -2.55
CA LYS A 89 8.29 13.11 -2.16
C LYS A 89 8.13 14.38 -1.32
N PRO A 90 8.85 14.56 -0.21
CA PRO A 90 8.88 15.84 0.49
C PRO A 90 9.38 16.95 -0.43
N SER A 91 8.64 18.05 -0.54
CA SER A 91 8.96 19.19 -1.43
C SER A 91 9.64 20.34 -0.69
N THR A 92 9.72 20.33 0.64
CA THR A 92 10.37 21.42 1.39
C THR A 92 11.29 20.95 2.51
N THR A 93 12.50 21.51 2.51
CA THR A 93 13.60 21.35 3.49
C THR A 93 13.32 22.05 4.84
N ILE A 94 12.06 22.31 5.20
CA ILE A 94 11.70 23.12 6.40
C ILE A 94 11.59 22.20 7.63
N ALA A 95 12.61 21.37 7.83
CA ALA A 95 12.96 20.65 9.07
C ALA A 95 14.28 19.86 8.94
N GLN A 96 15.19 20.24 8.01
CA GLN A 96 16.63 19.90 8.18
C GLN A 96 17.31 20.81 9.23
N LEU A 97 16.52 21.61 9.96
CA LEU A 97 16.97 22.61 10.93
C LEU A 97 17.27 22.07 12.34
N ALA A 98 17.37 20.75 12.52
CA ALA A 98 17.97 20.18 13.73
C ALA A 98 18.85 18.93 13.53
N ILE A 99 18.81 18.24 12.38
CA ILE A 99 19.68 17.08 12.13
C ILE A 99 20.15 17.12 10.67
N ARG A 100 21.44 17.42 10.48
CA ARG A 100 22.13 17.28 9.19
C ARG A 100 21.98 15.84 8.70
N GLY A 101 21.36 15.64 7.53
CA GLY A 101 21.43 14.37 6.78
C GLY A 101 20.27 13.37 6.95
N GLY A 102 19.05 13.80 7.27
CA GLY A 102 17.88 12.91 7.29
C GLY A 102 17.55 12.33 5.89
N PRO A 103 17.21 11.03 5.77
CA PRO A 103 16.95 10.38 4.49
C PRO A 103 15.66 10.91 3.83
N ILE A 104 15.70 11.04 2.50
CA ILE A 104 14.52 11.36 1.68
C ILE A 104 13.55 10.18 1.78
N LEU A 105 12.44 10.36 2.49
CA LEU A 105 11.39 9.35 2.54
C LEU A 105 10.56 9.39 1.26
N LYS A 106 10.37 8.24 0.62
CA LYS A 106 9.59 8.10 -0.60
C LYS A 106 8.51 7.04 -0.37
N ILE A 107 7.25 7.43 -0.42
CA ILE A 107 6.12 6.48 -0.36
C ILE A 107 5.71 6.18 -1.80
N LYS A 108 5.71 4.90 -2.16
CA LYS A 108 5.20 4.42 -3.43
C LYS A 108 3.77 3.93 -3.23
N LEU A 109 2.87 4.41 -4.08
CA LEU A 109 1.51 3.89 -4.19
C LEU A 109 1.45 3.08 -5.47
N GLU A 110 0.97 1.85 -5.41
CA GLU A 110 0.66 1.00 -6.56
C GLU A 110 -0.80 0.59 -6.51
N VAL A 111 -1.52 0.73 -7.63
CA VAL A 111 -2.92 0.31 -7.75
C VAL A 111 -3.04 -0.64 -8.93
N ASP A 112 -3.50 -1.86 -8.69
CA ASP A 112 -3.88 -2.83 -9.73
C ASP A 112 -5.28 -2.53 -10.25
N THR A 113 -5.40 -2.16 -11.52
CA THR A 113 -6.63 -1.74 -12.19
C THR A 113 -7.34 -2.85 -12.95
N ASP A 114 -6.74 -4.05 -13.04
CA ASP A 114 -7.33 -5.24 -13.64
C ASP A 114 -7.08 -6.46 -12.75
N PRO A 115 -7.58 -6.44 -11.50
CA PRO A 115 -7.25 -7.48 -10.54
C PRO A 115 -8.07 -8.75 -10.79
N PRO A 116 -7.52 -9.94 -10.46
CA PRO A 116 -8.30 -11.15 -10.41
C PRO A 116 -9.39 -11.00 -9.34
N LEU A 117 -10.64 -11.20 -9.73
CA LEU A 117 -11.78 -11.21 -8.80
C LEU A 117 -11.70 -12.44 -7.88
N GLY A 118 -12.36 -12.38 -6.72
CA GLY A 118 -12.48 -13.52 -5.79
C GLY A 118 -11.77 -13.38 -4.45
N PHE A 119 -11.09 -12.25 -4.21
CA PHE A 119 -10.61 -11.90 -2.87
C PHE A 119 -11.74 -11.37 -1.99
N ASN A 120 -11.67 -11.66 -0.69
CA ASN A 120 -12.56 -11.05 0.29
C ASN A 120 -11.93 -9.78 0.86
N THR A 121 -12.77 -8.85 1.32
CA THR A 121 -12.32 -7.63 1.98
C THR A 121 -12.93 -7.49 3.36
N GLU A 122 -12.18 -6.83 4.25
CA GLU A 122 -12.61 -6.44 5.59
C GLU A 122 -12.35 -4.93 5.80
N GLU A 123 -13.18 -4.28 6.61
CA GLU A 123 -12.95 -2.88 7.02
C GLU A 123 -12.10 -2.87 8.29
N LYS A 124 -10.93 -2.22 8.23
CA LYS A 124 -10.04 -2.05 9.39
C LYS A 124 -10.07 -0.61 9.87
N LEU A 125 -10.28 -0.42 11.18
CA LEU A 125 -10.20 0.89 11.80
C LEU A 125 -8.73 1.30 11.98
N LEU A 126 -8.35 2.44 11.40
CA LEU A 126 -7.11 3.13 11.72
C LEU A 126 -7.43 4.33 12.63
N LEU A 127 -6.71 4.46 13.75
CA LEU A 127 -6.99 5.49 14.76
C LEU A 127 -6.18 6.78 14.57
N GLN A 128 -5.16 6.73 13.71
CA GLN A 128 -4.21 7.82 13.47
C GLN A 128 -4.11 8.09 11.96
N PRO A 129 -3.99 9.36 11.53
CA PRO A 129 -4.00 10.59 12.33
C PRO A 129 -5.38 10.97 12.92
N TYR A 130 -6.46 10.34 12.47
CA TYR A 130 -7.79 10.35 13.08
C TYR A 130 -8.45 8.99 12.84
N SER A 131 -9.66 8.78 13.35
CA SER A 131 -10.38 7.52 13.18
C SER A 131 -11.06 7.41 11.81
N PHE A 132 -10.66 6.43 11.01
CA PHE A 132 -11.29 6.11 9.73
C PHE A 132 -11.13 4.63 9.38
N TYR A 133 -12.00 4.14 8.50
CA TYR A 133 -11.95 2.77 8.00
C TYR A 133 -11.15 2.67 6.72
N VAL A 134 -10.32 1.63 6.64
CA VAL A 134 -9.57 1.23 5.46
C VAL A 134 -10.09 -0.12 5.02
N LYS A 135 -10.55 -0.20 3.77
CA LYS A 135 -10.90 -1.47 3.15
C LYS A 135 -9.61 -2.24 2.84
N CYS A 136 -9.43 -3.40 3.45
CA CYS A 136 -8.27 -4.26 3.30
C CYS A 136 -8.69 -5.61 2.72
N PHE A 137 -7.76 -6.32 2.08
CA PHE A 137 -7.95 -7.75 1.83
C PHE A 137 -8.04 -8.49 3.17
N CYS A 138 -8.89 -9.51 3.21
CA CYS A 138 -8.94 -10.42 4.35
C CYS A 138 -7.59 -11.13 4.52
N LEU A 139 -7.24 -11.47 5.75
CA LEU A 139 -5.96 -12.08 6.07
C LEU A 139 -5.63 -13.37 5.27
N PRO A 140 -6.57 -14.29 5.00
CA PRO A 140 -6.34 -15.45 4.12
C PRO A 140 -6.02 -15.08 2.67
N ASP A 141 -6.64 -14.01 2.14
CA ASP A 141 -6.41 -13.50 0.78
C ASP A 141 -5.05 -12.78 0.67
N LEU A 142 -4.65 -12.06 1.73
CA LEU A 142 -3.28 -11.54 1.85
C LEU A 142 -2.25 -12.67 1.81
N PHE A 143 -2.56 -13.82 2.41
CA PHE A 143 -1.69 -14.99 2.36
C PHE A 143 -1.64 -15.60 0.96
N ALA A 144 -2.78 -15.73 0.27
CA ALA A 144 -2.84 -16.21 -1.11
C ALA A 144 -1.98 -15.36 -2.06
N GLY A 145 -2.13 -14.04 -2.02
CA GLY A 145 -1.29 -13.12 -2.79
C GLY A 145 0.21 -13.25 -2.46
N LYS A 146 0.54 -13.53 -1.20
CA LYS A 146 1.92 -13.79 -0.78
C LYS A 146 2.46 -15.11 -1.36
N MET A 147 1.67 -16.18 -1.33
CA MET A 147 2.03 -17.47 -1.91
C MET A 147 2.27 -17.35 -3.41
N HIS A 148 1.40 -16.65 -4.14
CA HIS A 148 1.61 -16.37 -5.55
C HIS A 148 2.96 -15.64 -5.79
N ALA A 149 3.27 -14.63 -4.99
CA ALA A 149 4.55 -13.93 -5.08
C ALA A 149 5.78 -14.82 -4.77
N VAL A 150 5.66 -15.79 -3.87
CA VAL A 150 6.73 -16.73 -3.53
C VAL A 150 6.95 -17.76 -4.64
N LEU A 151 5.86 -18.30 -5.19
CA LEU A 151 5.89 -19.39 -6.17
C LEU A 151 6.27 -18.90 -7.57
N PHE A 152 5.73 -17.75 -8.00
CA PHE A 152 5.80 -17.30 -9.39
C PHE A 152 6.81 -16.16 -9.63
N ARG A 153 7.41 -15.57 -8.58
CA ARG A 153 8.59 -14.72 -8.80
C ARG A 153 9.70 -15.59 -9.37
N GLN A 154 10.31 -15.15 -10.47
CA GLN A 154 11.44 -15.82 -11.11
C GLN A 154 12.56 -16.06 -10.07
N TRP A 155 12.57 -17.27 -9.53
CA TRP A 155 13.40 -17.70 -8.41
C TRP A 155 14.90 -17.63 -8.71
N GLN A 156 15.26 -17.56 -9.98
CA GLN A 156 16.62 -17.84 -10.43
C GLN A 156 17.69 -16.82 -10.03
N LYS A 157 17.36 -15.58 -9.59
CA LYS A 157 18.41 -14.57 -9.29
C LYS A 157 18.22 -13.69 -8.05
N ARG A 158 17.09 -13.76 -7.32
CA ARG A 158 16.89 -12.88 -6.14
C ARG A 158 15.84 -13.40 -5.16
N VAL A 159 16.26 -14.29 -4.26
CA VAL A 159 15.47 -14.61 -3.05
C VAL A 159 15.35 -13.34 -2.22
N LYS A 160 14.11 -12.91 -1.91
CA LYS A 160 13.88 -11.77 -1.01
C LYS A 160 13.57 -12.32 0.38
N GLY A 161 14.46 -12.11 1.34
CA GLY A 161 14.28 -12.60 2.73
C GLY A 161 12.96 -12.18 3.38
N ARG A 162 12.38 -11.03 2.97
CA ARG A 162 11.04 -10.57 3.41
C ARG A 162 9.91 -11.50 3.01
N ASP A 163 10.07 -12.31 1.96
CA ASP A 163 9.05 -13.25 1.53
C ASP A 163 8.98 -14.45 2.49
N TRP A 164 10.14 -14.99 2.87
CA TRP A 164 10.25 -16.01 3.91
C TRP A 164 9.82 -15.52 5.29
N PHE A 165 10.17 -14.28 5.67
CA PHE A 165 9.75 -13.70 6.94
C PHE A 165 8.21 -13.68 7.06
N ASP A 166 7.51 -13.26 6.01
CA ASP A 166 6.04 -13.22 6.03
C ASP A 166 5.44 -14.62 6.05
N LEU A 167 6.01 -15.58 5.30
CA LEU A 167 5.54 -16.98 5.33
C LEU A 167 5.66 -17.59 6.72
N GLU A 168 6.79 -17.37 7.37
CA GLU A 168 7.02 -17.84 8.73
C GLU A 168 6.05 -17.19 9.71
N TRP A 169 5.80 -15.88 9.55
CA TRP A 169 4.79 -15.16 10.32
C TRP A 169 3.39 -15.75 10.13
N TYR A 170 2.95 -16.01 8.88
CA TYR A 170 1.66 -16.66 8.60
C TYR A 170 1.55 -18.04 9.25
N GLY A 171 2.61 -18.84 9.15
CA GLY A 171 2.67 -20.17 9.77
C GLY A 171 2.57 -20.12 11.29
N ARG A 172 3.27 -19.17 11.95
CA ARG A 172 3.19 -18.96 13.40
C ARG A 172 1.82 -18.51 13.87
N GLN A 173 1.11 -17.71 13.07
CA GLN A 173 -0.24 -17.23 13.38
C GLN A 173 -1.33 -18.26 13.08
N GLY A 174 -0.99 -19.40 12.44
CA GLY A 174 -1.97 -20.44 12.07
C GLY A 174 -3.02 -19.98 11.07
N ILE A 175 -2.68 -19.01 10.21
CA ILE A 175 -3.62 -18.44 9.23
C ILE A 175 -3.88 -19.46 8.11
N PRO A 176 -5.16 -19.79 7.81
CA PRO A 176 -5.47 -20.65 6.69
C PRO A 176 -5.20 -19.95 5.36
N LEU A 177 -4.65 -20.69 4.39
CA LEU A 177 -4.46 -20.21 3.04
C LEU A 177 -5.78 -20.30 2.26
N HIS A 178 -6.20 -19.20 1.62
CA HIS A 178 -7.32 -19.25 0.69
C HIS A 178 -6.87 -19.85 -0.64
N LEU A 179 -7.14 -21.15 -0.84
CA LEU A 179 -6.66 -21.92 -2.01
C LEU A 179 -7.49 -21.70 -3.29
N SER A 180 -8.70 -21.16 -3.18
CA SER A 180 -9.58 -20.90 -4.33
C SER A 180 -9.22 -19.61 -5.07
N HIS A 181 -8.30 -18.82 -4.50
CA HIS A 181 -7.73 -17.61 -5.08
C HIS A 181 -6.43 -17.93 -5.85
#